data_AF-A0A1J4XMQ3-F1
#
_entry.id   AF-A0A1J4XMQ3-F1
#
_cell.length_a   1.000
_cell.length_b   1.000
_cell.length_c   1.000
_cell.angle_alpha   90.00
_cell.angle_beta   90.00
_cell.angle_gamma   90.00
#
_symmetry.space_group_name_H-M   'P 1'
#
loop_
_entity.id
_entity.type
_entity.pdbx_description
1 polymer ?
#
loop_
_entity_poly.entity_id
_entity_poly.type
_entity_poly.pdbx_seq_one_letter_code
_entity_poly.pdbx_strand_id
1 'polypeptide(L)'
;MRLKKGNKLKGHNPAENPLLIIIILVCAAFFFFRFSTAGIIVAAISALFFLLPFYLILGYFGFAVEERLVFGYFLGLGLFSAIAYYVGFLVGSLRLAAIITFIMLTALGFYLNRRTKLKCS
;
A
#
# COMPACT_ATOMS: atom_id res chain seq x y z
N MET A 1 -14.20 42.75 -0.25
CA MET A 1 -12.83 42.41 -0.69
C MET A 1 -12.88 41.03 -1.32
N ARG A 2 -12.59 40.95 -2.64
CA ARG A 2 -12.94 39.84 -3.53
C ARG A 2 -11.72 38.97 -3.83
N LEU A 3 -11.97 37.66 -3.95
CA LEU A 3 -11.21 36.61 -4.66
C LEU A 3 -9.93 36.04 -3.99
N LYS A 4 -10.00 34.75 -3.66
CA LYS A 4 -8.91 33.83 -4.01
C LYS A 4 -9.49 32.66 -4.80
N LYS A 5 -9.26 32.74 -6.11
CA LYS A 5 -9.62 31.78 -7.16
C LYS A 5 -9.08 30.40 -6.78
N GLY A 6 -9.97 29.40 -6.81
CA GLY A 6 -9.63 28.00 -6.67
C GLY A 6 -8.59 27.59 -7.71
N ASN A 7 -7.44 27.15 -7.21
CA ASN A 7 -6.41 26.54 -8.03
C ASN A 7 -6.92 25.13 -8.35
N LYS A 8 -7.50 24.95 -9.54
CA LYS A 8 -7.79 23.63 -10.09
C LYS A 8 -6.45 22.90 -10.21
N LEU A 9 -6.20 21.96 -9.29
CA LEU A 9 -5.18 20.94 -9.46
C LEU A 9 -5.46 20.27 -10.81
N LYS A 10 -4.63 20.57 -11.80
CA LYS A 10 -4.61 19.86 -13.08
C LYS A 10 -4.42 18.39 -12.71
N GLY A 11 -5.44 17.57 -12.99
CA GLY A 11 -5.36 16.13 -12.81
C GLY A 11 -4.15 15.64 -13.58
N HIS A 12 -3.16 15.13 -12.87
CA HIS A 12 -1.95 14.57 -13.45
C HIS A 12 -2.37 13.30 -14.20
N ASN A 13 -2.54 13.42 -15.52
CA ASN A 13 -2.94 12.30 -16.35
C ASN A 13 -1.76 11.32 -16.41
N PRO A 14 -1.90 10.06 -15.97
CA PRO A 14 -0.80 9.10 -15.96
C PRO A 14 -0.21 8.83 -17.35
N ALA A 15 -0.92 9.22 -18.42
CA ALA A 15 -0.44 9.18 -19.80
C ALA A 15 0.72 10.15 -20.11
N GLU A 16 0.99 11.14 -19.25
CA GLU A 16 1.99 12.20 -19.51
C GLU A 16 3.42 11.80 -19.12
N ASN A 17 3.58 10.68 -18.40
CA ASN A 17 4.89 10.17 -17.97
C ASN A 17 5.21 8.85 -18.69
N PRO A 18 5.67 8.89 -19.95
CA PRO A 18 5.94 7.67 -20.74
C PRO A 18 6.93 6.74 -20.03
N LEU A 19 7.85 7.30 -19.24
CA LEU A 19 8.82 6.55 -18.45
C LEU A 19 8.17 5.63 -17.41
N LEU A 20 7.12 6.08 -16.71
CA LEU A 20 6.44 5.27 -15.70
C LEU A 20 5.71 4.09 -16.33
N ILE A 21 5.05 4.33 -17.47
CA ILE A 21 4.36 3.29 -18.23
C ILE A 21 5.37 2.23 -18.69
N ILE A 22 6.52 2.66 -19.23
CA ILE A 22 7.59 1.75 -19.67
C ILE A 22 8.12 0.92 -18.50
N ILE A 23 8.38 1.52 -17.33
CA ILE A 23 8.87 0.80 -16.15
C ILE A 23 7.86 -0.28 -15.71
N ILE A 24 6.57 0.06 -15.64
CA ILE A 24 5.52 -0.90 -15.27
C ILE A 24 5.46 -2.03 -16.29
N LEU A 25 5.55 -1.72 -17.60
CA LEU A 25 5.49 -2.70 -18.67
C LEU A 25 6.70 -3.65 -18.66
N VAL A 26 7.91 -3.12 -18.42
CA VAL A 26 9.14 -3.91 -18.32
C VAL A 26 9.09 -4.82 -17.09
N CYS A 27 8.67 -4.32 -15.94
CA CYS A 27 8.46 -5.13 -14.74
C CYS A 27 7.44 -6.25 -14.99
N ALA A 28 6.29 -5.93 -15.60
CA ALA A 28 5.26 -6.92 -15.91
C ALA A 28 5.77 -7.98 -16.90
N ALA A 29 6.49 -7.58 -17.95
CA ALA A 29 7.09 -8.50 -18.91
C ALA A 29 8.14 -9.41 -18.27
N PHE A 30 8.96 -8.89 -17.35
CA PHE A 30 9.94 -9.68 -16.61
C PHE A 30 9.27 -10.76 -15.75
N PHE A 31 8.26 -10.40 -14.96
CA PHE A 31 7.51 -11.37 -14.16
C PHE A 31 6.78 -12.40 -15.01
N PHE A 32 6.20 -11.97 -16.14
CA PHE A 32 5.55 -12.87 -17.08
C PHE A 32 6.52 -13.89 -17.68
N PHE A 33 7.70 -13.44 -18.13
CA PHE A 33 8.66 -14.34 -18.77
C PHE A 33 9.24 -15.36 -17.78
N ARG A 34 9.44 -14.95 -16.52
CA ARG A 34 10.07 -15.82 -15.52
C ARG A 34 9.11 -16.77 -14.81
N PHE A 35 7.87 -16.34 -14.60
CA PHE A 35 6.89 -17.01 -13.74
C PHE A 35 5.51 -17.18 -14.39
N SER A 36 5.38 -16.88 -15.70
CA SER A 36 4.12 -16.92 -16.44
C SER A 36 3.06 -16.00 -15.83
N THR A 37 1.78 -16.27 -16.10
CA THR A 37 0.63 -15.56 -15.54
C THR A 37 0.60 -15.58 -14.02
N ALA A 38 1.09 -16.66 -13.40
CA ALA A 38 1.20 -16.78 -11.95
C ALA A 38 2.13 -15.71 -11.34
N GLY A 39 3.22 -15.35 -12.03
CA GLY A 39 4.14 -14.28 -11.60
C GLY A 39 3.46 -12.92 -11.44
N ILE A 40 2.67 -12.53 -12.43
CA ILE A 40 1.94 -11.26 -12.43
C ILE A 40 0.93 -11.24 -11.28
N ILE A 41 0.18 -12.33 -11.10
CA ILE A 41 -0.82 -12.45 -10.04
C ILE A 41 -0.15 -12.34 -8.67
N VAL A 42 0.95 -13.07 -8.46
CA VAL A 42 1.69 -13.02 -7.20
C VAL A 42 2.23 -11.62 -6.94
N ALA A 43 2.83 -10.95 -7.92
CA ALA A 43 3.36 -9.59 -7.75
C ALA A 43 2.24 -8.59 -7.39
N ALA A 44 1.10 -8.65 -8.09
CA ALA A 44 -0.04 -7.77 -7.83
C ALA A 44 -0.66 -8.01 -6.45
N ILE A 45 -0.88 -9.27 -6.07
CA ILE A 45 -1.41 -9.63 -4.75
C ILE A 45 -0.42 -9.21 -3.67
N SER A 46 0.87 -9.45 -3.86
CA SER A 46 1.91 -9.05 -2.90
C SER A 46 1.88 -7.55 -2.67
N ALA A 47 1.89 -6.77 -3.75
CA ALA A 47 1.81 -5.31 -3.66
C ALA A 47 0.57 -4.86 -2.88
N LEU A 48 -0.59 -5.46 -3.16
CA LEU A 48 -1.82 -5.16 -2.43
C LEU A 48 -1.72 -5.56 -0.94
N PHE A 49 -1.13 -6.72 -0.65
CA PHE A 49 -0.99 -7.26 0.70
C PHE A 49 -0.09 -6.37 1.58
N PHE A 50 1.00 -5.85 1.01
CA PHE A 50 1.86 -4.90 1.70
C PHE A 50 1.21 -3.52 1.82
N LEU A 51 0.50 -3.05 0.80
CA LEU A 51 -0.05 -1.69 0.77
C LEU A 51 -1.27 -1.52 1.67
N LEU A 52 -2.21 -2.47 1.63
CA LEU A 52 -3.53 -2.35 2.25
C LEU A 52 -3.51 -2.01 3.75
N PRO A 53 -2.79 -2.74 4.62
CA PRO A 53 -2.82 -2.46 6.06
C PRO A 53 -2.31 -1.05 6.38
N PHE A 54 -1.21 -0.62 5.73
CA PHE A 54 -0.65 0.71 5.96
C PHE A 54 -1.49 1.80 5.34
N TYR A 55 -2.13 1.56 4.19
CA TYR A 55 -3.09 2.48 3.61
C TYR A 55 -4.24 2.77 4.58
N LEU A 56 -4.76 1.74 5.26
CA LEU A 56 -5.79 1.89 6.28
C LEU A 56 -5.27 2.65 7.51
N ILE A 57 -4.09 2.31 8.02
CA ILE A 57 -3.48 2.97 9.18
C ILE A 57 -3.19 4.45 8.90
N LEU A 58 -2.60 4.78 7.75
CA LEU A 58 -2.33 6.16 7.35
C LEU A 58 -3.61 6.97 7.12
N GLY A 59 -4.71 6.29 6.78
CA GLY A 59 -6.02 6.90 6.72
C GLY A 59 -6.49 7.54 8.02
N TYR A 60 -6.09 6.98 9.15
CA TYR A 60 -6.40 7.52 10.47
C TYR A 60 -5.75 8.89 10.71
N PHE A 61 -4.54 9.08 10.20
CA PHE A 61 -3.75 10.31 10.40
C PHE A 61 -4.13 11.44 9.45
N GLY A 62 -5.09 11.22 8.54
CA GLY A 62 -5.60 12.28 7.66
C GLY A 62 -4.71 12.62 6.46
N PHE A 63 -3.71 11.78 6.13
CA PHE A 63 -2.87 11.96 4.93
C PHE A 63 -3.71 12.03 3.64
N ALA A 64 -3.20 12.67 2.59
CA ALA A 64 -3.83 12.65 1.27
C ALA A 64 -3.76 11.24 0.64
N VAL A 65 -4.59 10.95 -0.37
CA VAL A 65 -4.65 9.60 -0.98
C VAL A 65 -3.32 9.22 -1.60
N GLU A 66 -2.67 10.16 -2.27
CA GLU A 66 -1.38 10.00 -2.94
C GLU A 66 -0.27 9.71 -1.91
N GLU A 67 -0.26 10.46 -0.81
CA GLU A 67 0.69 10.28 0.29
C GLU A 67 0.51 8.92 0.96
N ARG A 68 -0.73 8.49 1.21
CA ARG A 68 -1.03 7.17 1.78
C ARG A 68 -0.50 6.06 0.89
N LEU A 69 -0.56 6.23 -0.43
CA LEU A 69 -0.12 5.22 -1.39
C LEU A 69 1.41 5.10 -1.38
N VAL A 70 2.11 6.24 -1.41
CA VAL A 70 3.58 6.27 -1.38
C VAL A 70 4.12 5.81 -0.03
N PHE A 71 3.69 6.42 1.08
CA PHE A 71 4.16 6.06 2.42
C PHE A 71 3.70 4.66 2.81
N GLY A 72 2.49 4.26 2.43
CA GLY A 72 1.98 2.92 2.69
C GLY A 72 2.82 1.84 2.00
N TYR A 73 3.29 2.10 0.78
CA TYR A 73 4.18 1.18 0.08
C TYR A 73 5.55 1.07 0.78
N PHE A 74 6.17 2.19 1.16
CA PHE A 74 7.47 2.18 1.84
C PHE A 74 7.40 1.54 3.23
N LEU A 75 6.36 1.85 4.01
CA LEU A 75 6.11 1.19 5.30
C LEU A 75 5.77 -0.29 5.11
N GLY A 76 5.05 -0.63 4.05
CA GLY A 76 4.79 -2.01 3.64
C GLY A 76 6.07 -2.77 3.36
N LEU A 77 7.01 -2.22 2.60
CA LEU A 77 8.27 -2.91 2.32
C LEU A 77 9.19 -2.99 3.54
N GLY A 78 9.28 -1.93 4.35
CA GLY A 78 10.19 -1.87 5.50
C GLY A 78 9.60 -2.43 6.79
N LEU A 79 8.50 -1.83 7.28
CA LEU A 79 7.95 -2.15 8.59
C LEU A 79 7.25 -3.51 8.60
N PHE A 80 6.49 -3.85 7.54
CA PHE A 80 5.86 -5.17 7.47
C PHE A 80 6.89 -6.29 7.49
N SER A 81 7.95 -6.18 6.68
CA SER A 81 8.96 -7.23 6.56
C SER A 81 9.72 -7.41 7.88
N ALA A 82 10.03 -6.33 8.57
CA ALA A 82 10.60 -6.36 9.91
C ALA A 82 9.68 -7.09 10.92
N ILE A 83 8.39 -6.71 10.98
CA ILE A 83 7.44 -7.33 11.92
C ILE A 83 7.24 -8.82 11.57
N ALA A 84 7.03 -9.14 10.29
CA ALA A 84 6.83 -10.50 9.82
C ALA A 84 8.06 -11.38 10.09
N TYR A 85 9.27 -10.83 10.04
CA TYR A 85 10.48 -11.55 10.41
C TYR A 85 10.49 -11.90 11.91
N TYR A 86 10.21 -10.94 12.80
CA TYR A 86 10.16 -11.19 14.25
C TYR A 86 9.04 -12.17 14.62
N VAL A 87 7.86 -12.02 14.03
CA VAL A 87 6.75 -12.98 14.21
C VAL A 87 7.14 -14.35 13.64
N GLY A 88 7.90 -14.37 12.54
CA GLY A 88 8.44 -15.59 11.91
C GLY A 88 9.37 -16.35 12.83
N PHE A 89 10.23 -15.63 13.55
CA PHE A 89 11.10 -16.19 14.58
C PHE A 89 10.30 -16.83 15.72
N LEU A 90 9.20 -16.21 16.15
CA LEU A 90 8.34 -16.72 17.22
C LEU A 90 7.49 -17.94 16.79
N VAL A 91 6.95 -17.93 15.57
CA VAL A 91 6.03 -18.97 15.07
C VAL A 91 6.78 -20.15 14.42
N GLY A 92 8.05 -19.96 14.06
CA GLY A 92 8.87 -20.96 13.37
C GLY A 92 8.54 -21.11 11.88
N SER A 93 7.71 -20.21 11.31
CA SER A 93 7.35 -20.23 9.89
C SER A 93 7.09 -18.83 9.35
N LEU A 94 7.89 -18.42 8.36
CA LEU A 94 7.76 -17.11 7.72
C LEU A 94 6.41 -16.94 6.98
N ARG A 95 5.88 -18.02 6.42
CA ARG A 95 4.59 -18.00 5.69
C ARG A 95 3.43 -17.69 6.63
N LEU A 96 3.38 -18.38 7.77
CA LEU A 96 2.35 -18.14 8.78
C LEU A 96 2.52 -16.76 9.41
N ALA A 97 3.75 -16.35 9.68
CA ALA A 97 4.03 -15.04 10.24
C ALA A 97 3.62 -13.88 9.34
N ALA A 98 3.82 -13.98 8.03
CA ALA A 98 3.34 -12.97 7.08
C ALA A 98 1.81 -12.84 7.13
N ILE A 99 1.08 -13.97 7.17
CA ILE A 99 -0.39 -13.97 7.28
C ILE A 99 -0.83 -13.36 8.61
N ILE A 100 -0.23 -13.77 9.72
CA ILE A 100 -0.55 -13.25 11.07
C ILE A 100 -0.30 -11.74 11.12
N THR A 101 0.84 -11.28 10.61
CA THR A 101 1.22 -9.86 10.57
C THR A 101 0.23 -9.06 9.75
N PHE A 102 -0.19 -9.57 8.59
CA PHE A 102 -1.19 -8.91 7.76
C PHE A 102 -2.54 -8.79 8.45
N ILE A 103 -3.04 -9.87 9.05
CA ILE A 103 -4.31 -9.87 9.78
C ILE A 103 -4.24 -8.87 10.94
N MET A 104 -3.16 -8.90 11.71
CA MET A 104 -2.94 -8.02 12.85
C MET A 104 -2.91 -6.53 12.44
N LEU A 105 -2.12 -6.16 11.43
CA LEU A 105 -2.01 -4.78 10.97
C LEU A 105 -3.30 -4.28 10.30
N THR A 106 -3.98 -5.14 9.54
CA THR A 106 -5.27 -4.80 8.91
C THR A 106 -6.34 -4.58 9.97
N ALA A 107 -6.41 -5.45 10.99
CA ALA A 107 -7.34 -5.29 12.11
C ALA A 107 -7.06 -4.00 12.89
N LEU A 108 -5.78 -3.67 13.11
CA LEU A 108 -5.37 -2.41 13.74
C LEU A 108 -5.82 -1.20 12.90
N GLY A 109 -5.55 -1.19 11.60
CA GLY A 109 -5.99 -0.11 10.70
C GLY A 109 -7.51 0.06 10.69
N PHE A 110 -8.26 -1.04 10.69
CA PHE A 110 -9.72 -1.01 10.78
C PHE A 110 -10.21 -0.45 12.13
N TYR A 111 -9.60 -0.90 13.24
CA TYR A 111 -9.91 -0.42 14.58
C TYR A 111 -9.68 1.10 14.72
N LEU A 112 -8.53 1.58 14.25
CA LEU A 112 -8.19 3.01 14.29
C LEU A 112 -9.20 3.84 13.48
N ASN A 113 -9.49 3.45 12.24
CA ASN A 113 -10.45 4.17 11.40
C ASN A 113 -11.88 4.18 11.94
N ARG A 114 -12.30 3.12 12.63
CA ARG A 114 -13.62 3.07 13.26
C ARG A 114 -13.75 4.08 14.39
N ARG A 115 -12.67 4.32 15.16
CA ARG A 115 -12.65 5.32 16.24
C ARG A 115 -12.74 6.76 15.72
N THR A 116 -12.18 7.07 14.54
CA THR A 116 -12.23 8.44 13.97
C THR A 116 -13.64 8.83 13.58
N LYS A 117 -14.40 7.91 12.97
CA LYS A 117 -15.79 8.19 12.56
C LYS A 117 -16.70 8.54 13.74
N LEU A 118 -16.41 8.04 14.94
CA LEU A 118 -17.20 8.30 16.15
C LEU A 118 -16.86 9.63 16.83
N LYS A 119 -15.70 10.25 16.54
CA LYS A 119 -15.33 11.55 17.11
C LYS A 119 -15.86 12.75 16.32
N CYS A 120 -16.33 12.54 15.10
CA CYS A 120 -16.88 13.58 14.22
C CYS A 120 -18.41 13.49 14.04
N SER A 121 -19.08 12.63 14.82
CA SER A 121 -20.54 12.53 14.89
C SER A 121 -21.02 13.00 16.25
#